data_AF-A0A375AD25-F1
#
_entry.id   AF-A0A375AD25-F1
#
_cell.length_a   1.000
_cell.length_b   1.000
_cell.length_c   1.000
_cell.angle_alpha   90.00
_cell.angle_beta   90.00
_cell.angle_gamma   90.00
#
_symmetry.space_group_name_H-M   'P 1'
#
loop_
_entity.id
_entity.type
_entity.pdbx_description
1 polymer ?
#
loop_
_entity_poly.entity_id
_entity_poly.type
_entity_poly.pdbx_seq_one_letter_code
_entity_poly.pdbx_strand_id
1 'polypeptide(L)' 'MEGISIAKLLVIGALIVLLFGTNKLRSLGSDLGTAIKGFKKAMSDEQPAAKSTTPDEPAATIADNRQHKE' A
#
# COMPACT_ATOMS: atom_id res chain seq x y z
N MET A 1 13.20 -15.35 28.38
CA MET A 1 12.58 -14.14 27.81
C MET A 1 11.64 -14.59 26.71
N GLU A 2 10.33 -14.65 26.99
CA GLU A 2 9.36 -14.94 25.92
C GLU A 2 9.33 -13.74 24.96
N GLY A 3 9.95 -13.90 23.79
CA GLY A 3 9.90 -12.91 22.74
C GLY A 3 8.50 -12.79 22.15
N ILE A 4 8.20 -11.63 21.55
CA ILE A 4 6.98 -11.43 20.78
C ILE A 4 7.07 -12.33 19.55
N SER A 5 6.33 -13.44 19.56
CA SER A 5 6.24 -14.35 18.42
C SER A 5 5.28 -13.81 17.37
N ILE A 6 5.61 -14.00 16.09
CA ILE A 6 4.78 -13.62 14.94
C ILE A 6 3.35 -14.17 15.06
N ALA A 7 3.18 -15.38 15.61
CA ALA A 7 1.86 -15.96 15.83
C ALA A 7 1.02 -15.15 16.83
N LYS A 8 1.64 -14.59 17.89
CA LYS A 8 0.95 -13.74 18.87
C LYS A 8 0.48 -12.43 18.20
N LEU A 9 1.30 -11.85 17.32
CA LEU A 9 0.93 -10.63 16.59
C LEU A 9 -0.25 -10.84 15.64
N LEU A 10 -0.33 -11.99 14.95
CA LEU A 10 -1.46 -12.30 14.08
C LEU A 10 -2.78 -12.44 14.86
N VAL A 11 -2.76 -13.08 16.02
CA VAL A 11 -3.94 -13.21 16.88
C VAL A 11 -4.41 -11.83 17.37
N ILE A 12 -3.50 -10.98 17.81
CA ILE A 12 -3.82 -9.60 18.24
C ILE A 12 -4.34 -8.78 17.05
N GLY A 13 -3.71 -8.89 15.88
CA GLY A 13 -4.14 -8.20 14.66
C GLY A 13 -5.56 -8.61 14.24
N ALA A 14 -5.89 -9.90 14.31
CA ALA A 14 -7.22 -10.39 14.01
C ALA A 14 -8.28 -9.79 14.96
N LEU A 15 -7.99 -9.66 16.25
CA LEU A 15 -8.88 -9.00 17.21
C LEU A 15 -9.08 -7.52 16.89
N ILE A 16 -8.02 -6.80 16.55
CA ILE A 16 -8.12 -5.39 16.13
C ILE A 16 -9.00 -5.26 14.89
N VAL A 17 -8.83 -6.14 13.90
CA VAL A 17 -9.67 -6.18 12.70
C VAL A 17 -11.14 -6.44 13.04
N LEU A 18 -11.41 -7.35 13.98
CA LEU A 18 -12.77 -7.68 14.39
C LEU A 18 -13.44 -6.54 15.18
N LEU A 19 -12.70 -5.84 16.05
CA LEU A 19 -13.20 -4.74 16.88
C LEU A 19 -13.45 -3.46 16.08
N PHE A 20 -12.48 -3.06 15.24
CA PHE A 20 -12.54 -1.81 14.49
C PHE A 20 -13.17 -1.96 13.11
N GLY A 21 -13.27 -3.20 12.61
CA GLY A 21 -13.70 -3.51 11.25
C GLY A 21 -12.63 -3.14 10.21
N THR A 22 -12.66 -3.83 9.07
CA THR A 22 -11.70 -3.61 7.97
C THR A 22 -11.82 -2.21 7.34
N ASN A 23 -12.97 -1.56 7.43
CA ASN A 23 -13.21 -0.25 6.83
C ASN A 23 -12.37 0.87 7.47
N LYS A 24 -12.31 0.93 8.80
CA LYS A 24 -11.50 1.95 9.50
C LYS A 24 -10.01 1.64 9.42
N LEU A 25 -9.64 0.36 9.47
CA LEU A 25 -8.26 -0.07 9.27
C LEU A 25 -7.76 0.20 7.86
N ARG A 26 -8.62 0.12 6.84
CA ARG A 26 -8.27 0.45 5.45
C ARG A 26 -8.00 1.93 5.25
N SER A 27 -8.87 2.81 5.75
CA SER A 27 -8.66 4.26 5.59
C SER A 27 -7.38 4.69 6.31
N LEU A 28 -7.23 4.31 7.58
CA LEU A 28 -6.04 4.62 8.37
C LEU A 28 -4.77 3.95 7.80
N GLY A 29 -4.88 2.71 7.33
CA GLY A 29 -3.77 1.99 6.71
C GLY A 29 -3.33 2.58 5.37
N SER A 30 -4.24 3.20 4.61
CA SER A 30 -3.91 3.90 3.36
C SER A 30 -3.10 5.16 3.64
N ASP A 31 -3.50 5.95 4.64
CA ASP A 31 -2.82 7.19 5.02
C ASP A 31 -1.44 6.89 5.63
N LEU A 32 -1.36 5.91 6.54
CA LEU A 32 -0.10 5.47 7.11
C LEU A 32 0.79 4.78 6.07
N GLY A 33 0.19 3.99 5.18
CA GLY A 33 0.91 3.27 4.12
C GLY A 33 1.56 4.21 3.11
N THR A 34 0.88 5.30 2.73
CA THR A 34 1.46 6.33 1.85
C THR A 34 2.61 7.08 2.52
N ALA A 35 2.48 7.44 3.80
CA ALA A 35 3.56 8.05 4.58
C ALA A 35 4.79 7.13 4.70
N ILE A 36 4.59 5.85 5.04
CA ILE A 36 5.66 4.86 5.15
C ILE A 36 6.29 4.55 3.78
N LYS A 37 5.51 4.57 2.69
CA LYS A 37 6.03 4.40 1.32
C LYS A 37 6.99 5.53 0.96
N GLY A 38 6.64 6.78 1.27
CA GLY A 38 7.52 7.94 1.09
C GLY A 38 8.80 7.84 1.94
N PHE A 39 8.66 7.43 3.20
CA PHE A 39 9.80 7.20 4.09
C PHE A 39 10.76 6.13 3.56
N LYS A 40 10.23 4.95 3.15
CA LYS A 40 11.05 3.87 2.57
C LYS A 40 11.73 4.33 1.27
N LYS A 41 11.03 5.11 0.44
CA LYS A 41 11.56 5.65 -0.82
C LYS A 41 12.76 6.56 -0.55
N ALA A 42 12.62 7.52 0.37
CA ALA A 42 13.71 8.43 0.75
C ALA A 42 14.90 7.68 1.36
N MET A 43 14.63 6.72 2.25
CA MET A 43 15.66 5.91 2.89
C MET A 43 16.37 4.94 1.92
N SER A 44 15.70 4.55 0.82
CA SER A 44 16.30 3.73 -0.24
C SER A 44 17.09 4.57 -1.25
N ASP A 45 16.75 5.85 -1.43
CA ASP A 45 17.45 6.77 -2.34
C ASP A 45 18.84 7.18 -1.81
N GLU A 46 19.05 7.12 -0.48
CA GLU A 46 20.37 7.31 0.15
C GLU A 46 21.30 6.09 0.00
N GLN A 47 20.83 4.96 -0.53
CA GLN A 47 21.66 3.77 -0.78
C GLN A 47 21.79 3.52 -2.30
N PRO A 48 23.00 3.65 -2.89
CA PRO A 48 23.14 3.54 -4.33
C PRO A 48 22.83 2.11 -4.80
N ALA A 49 21.86 2.04 -5.73
CA ALA A 49 21.46 0.93 -6.59
C ALA A 49 20.55 -0.16 -5.99
N ALA A 50 19.24 -0.04 -6.28
CA ALA A 50 18.47 -1.12 -6.94
C ALA A 50 17.12 -0.60 -7.45
N LYS A 51 17.06 -0.40 -8.76
CA LYS A 51 15.86 -0.13 -9.57
C LYS A 51 14.72 -1.08 -9.16
N SER A 52 13.65 -0.55 -8.58
CA SER A 52 12.41 -1.31 -8.35
C SER A 52 11.25 -0.57 -9.02
N THR A 53 10.65 -1.30 -9.94
CA THR A 53 9.54 -1.01 -10.84
C THR A 53 8.35 -0.34 -10.17
N THR A 54 7.84 0.70 -10.83
CA THR A 54 6.51 1.26 -10.66
C THR A 54 5.49 0.42 -11.42
N PRO A 55 4.42 -0.08 -10.78
CA PRO A 55 3.12 -0.21 -11.42
C PRO A 55 2.30 0.99 -10.97
N ASP A 56 2.33 2.06 -11.75
CA ASP A 56 1.35 3.13 -11.71
C ASP A 56 0.91 3.34 -13.16
N GLU A 57 0.02 2.47 -13.61
CA GLU A 57 -0.79 2.73 -14.80
C GLU A 57 -2.26 2.75 -14.35
N PRO A 58 -2.91 3.93 -14.35
CA PRO A 58 -4.35 4.01 -14.14
C PRO A 58 -5.05 3.46 -15.39
N ALA A 59 -5.54 2.23 -15.31
CA ALA A 59 -6.46 1.66 -16.29
C ALA A 59 -7.84 2.33 -16.18
N ALA A 60 -7.94 3.58 -16.61
CA ALA A 60 -9.20 4.25 -16.89
C ALA A 60 -8.95 5.39 -17.89
N THR A 61 -9.27 5.14 -19.16
CA THR A 61 -9.88 6.04 -20.17
C THR A 61 -9.35 5.69 -21.56
N ILE A 62 -9.89 4.64 -22.17
CA ILE A 62 -9.99 4.53 -23.64
C ILE A 62 -11.49 4.41 -23.93
N ALA A 63 -12.19 5.54 -23.86
CA ALA A 63 -13.60 5.68 -24.20
C ALA A 63 -13.92 7.12 -24.64
N ASP A 64 -13.20 7.64 -25.64
CA ASP A 64 -13.55 8.80 -26.47
C ASP A 64 -12.44 8.87 -27.55
N ASN A 65 -12.62 8.99 -28.87
CA ASN A 65 -13.59 9.75 -29.63
C ASN A 65 -13.55 9.26 -31.09
N ARG A 66 -14.75 8.97 -31.61
CA ARG A 66 -15.27 9.01 -32.99
C ARG A 66 -14.31 9.13 -34.19
N GLN A 67 -14.55 8.20 -35.13
CA GLN A 67 -14.90 8.48 -36.53
C GLN A 67 -14.40 9.82 -37.07
N HIS A 68 -13.27 9.79 -37.79
CA HIS A 68 -13.09 10.66 -38.95
C HIS A 68 -12.48 9.79 -40.06
N LYS A 69 -13.39 9.12 -40.75
CA LYS A 69 -13.23 8.74 -42.14
C LYS A 69 -13.40 10.04 -42.93
N GLU A 70 -12.43 10.39 -43.77
CA GLU A 70 -12.51 10.94 -45.14
C GLU A 70 -11.09 11.04 -45.69
#